data_AF-A0A925J138-F1
#
_entry.id   AF-A0A925J138-F1
#
_cell.length_a   1.000
_cell.length_b   1.000
_cell.length_c   1.000
_cell.angle_alpha   90.00
_cell.angle_beta   90.00
_cell.angle_gamma   90.00
#
_symmetry.space_group_name_H-M   'P 1'
#
loop_
_entity.id
_entity.type
_entity.pdbx_description
1 polymer ?
#
loop_
_entity_poly.entity_id
_entity_poly.type
_entity_poly.pdbx_seq_one_letter_code
_entity_poly.pdbx_strand_id
1 'polypeptide(L)'
;MAPPSGAVKYIVFISKENRTYDEIFGQLKNGAGDPTLARFGYNVTVANRAQTAQVKGVTVMPNHLALAKRFGTADNFYCDSDHSADGHRWLSNVYPNEWMETHVSAAYGGKRNFNVDSKAPGKFAFNGSSGTFYPEDYNQDGSMWEHLDRHGVSFYNFGFTTEQEGSVSDSTMKVGGEVYTVNYPLPAPMFANTSRTFPTYNTAIPDQYRADVFMKEFNEKFMGPGKEMPRFMPLMIPNDHGAGERPLAGFPFRESYMADNDLALGRVVEFLSRTPYWKNMAIFVTEDDPQGGTDHVDAHRSILQVYSPYAKKNFIAKGHYSFGSLFKTFWNILGIPCLNQYDFGATDLSEFFSDQPDFTPYSAVPVDARIFDPKKALTPIDEGFDWKALKESPVLDDDDYLKQDRAEEDEKERSAREYQANPRLYKKKKKP
;
A
#
# COMPACT_ATOMS: atom_id res chain seq x y z
N MET A 1 22.09 -1.72 -15.50
CA MET A 1 22.79 -2.81 -14.78
C MET A 1 21.89 -3.17 -13.63
N ALA A 2 21.35 -4.39 -13.57
CA ALA A 2 20.49 -4.88 -12.47
C ALA A 2 21.06 -4.44 -11.11
N PRO A 3 20.25 -4.34 -10.01
CA PRO A 3 20.82 -4.06 -8.69
C PRO A 3 22.07 -4.90 -8.48
N PRO A 4 23.14 -4.35 -7.86
CA PRO A 4 24.42 -5.04 -7.75
C PRO A 4 24.19 -6.51 -7.35
N SER A 5 24.63 -7.45 -8.19
CA SER A 5 24.19 -8.85 -8.12
C SER A 5 24.22 -9.39 -6.69
N GLY A 6 23.07 -9.86 -6.19
CA GLY A 6 22.91 -10.43 -4.85
C GLY A 6 22.81 -9.44 -3.67
N ALA A 7 22.86 -8.13 -3.93
CA ALA A 7 22.78 -7.11 -2.88
C ALA A 7 21.35 -6.89 -2.36
N VAL A 8 20.35 -6.91 -3.24
CA VAL A 8 18.93 -6.89 -2.85
C VAL A 8 18.45 -8.34 -2.72
N LYS A 9 17.85 -8.66 -1.58
CA LYS A 9 17.32 -9.99 -1.24
C LYS A 9 15.83 -9.98 -0.91
N TYR A 10 15.34 -8.85 -0.40
CA TYR A 10 13.96 -8.64 0.04
C TYR A 10 13.29 -7.57 -0.82
N ILE A 11 12.10 -7.89 -1.33
CA ILE A 11 11.26 -6.98 -2.08
C ILE A 11 10.05 -6.66 -1.23
N VAL A 12 9.80 -5.37 -1.02
CA VAL A 12 8.49 -4.89 -0.54
C VAL A 12 7.81 -4.22 -1.71
N PHE A 13 6.62 -4.69 -2.06
CA PHE A 13 5.84 -4.13 -3.16
C PHE A 13 4.60 -3.44 -2.60
N ILE A 14 4.58 -2.11 -2.66
CA ILE A 14 3.49 -1.30 -2.15
C ILE A 14 2.60 -0.88 -3.32
N SER A 15 1.33 -1.24 -3.25
CA SER A 15 0.32 -0.80 -4.20
C SER A 15 -0.60 0.24 -3.56
N LYS A 16 -1.00 1.17 -4.42
CA LYS A 16 -1.78 2.38 -4.16
C LYS A 16 -2.85 2.51 -5.25
N GLU A 17 -3.69 3.54 -5.17
CA GLU A 17 -4.87 3.67 -6.01
C GLU A 17 -4.96 4.95 -6.88
N ASN A 18 -5.14 4.73 -8.18
CA ASN A 18 -5.67 5.66 -9.19
C ASN A 18 -4.96 7.00 -9.40
N ARG A 19 -3.62 7.10 -9.53
CA ARG A 19 -2.96 8.42 -9.68
C ARG A 19 -2.15 8.55 -10.96
N THR A 20 -2.27 9.72 -11.61
CA THR A 20 -1.40 10.07 -12.75
C THR A 20 -0.06 10.64 -12.29
N TYR A 21 0.95 10.57 -13.15
CA TYR A 21 2.25 11.16 -12.87
C TYR A 21 2.14 12.67 -12.61
N ASP A 22 1.45 13.44 -13.45
CA ASP A 22 1.38 14.90 -13.25
C ASP A 22 0.63 15.31 -11.99
N GLU A 23 -0.38 14.53 -11.58
CA GLU A 23 -1.15 14.79 -10.37
C GLU A 23 -0.27 14.74 -9.10
N ILE A 24 0.67 13.79 -9.07
CA ILE A 24 1.61 13.56 -7.98
C ILE A 24 2.91 14.35 -8.18
N PHE A 25 3.59 14.16 -9.29
CA PHE A 25 4.95 14.63 -9.53
C PHE A 25 5.07 15.72 -10.60
N GLY A 26 3.96 16.31 -11.06
CA GLY A 26 3.96 17.40 -12.04
C GLY A 26 4.82 18.61 -11.64
N GLN A 27 5.03 18.82 -10.33
CA GLN A 27 5.87 19.91 -9.80
C GLN A 27 7.37 19.57 -9.66
N LEU A 28 7.79 18.32 -9.91
CA LEU A 28 9.20 17.94 -9.84
C LEU A 28 9.99 18.57 -10.99
N LYS A 29 10.92 19.49 -10.67
CA LYS A 29 11.68 20.25 -11.67
C LYS A 29 12.63 19.41 -12.54
N ASN A 30 12.98 18.21 -12.10
CA ASN A 30 13.87 17.27 -12.80
C ASN A 30 13.13 16.20 -13.61
N GLY A 31 11.80 16.17 -13.54
CA GLY A 31 10.95 15.27 -14.32
C GLY A 31 10.20 15.99 -15.45
N ALA A 32 9.66 15.21 -16.38
CA ALA A 32 8.74 15.68 -17.41
C ALA A 32 7.33 15.81 -16.82
N GLY A 33 7.12 16.82 -15.98
CA GLY A 33 5.85 17.07 -15.30
C GLY A 33 5.21 18.40 -15.70
N ASP A 34 3.88 18.44 -15.74
CA ASP A 34 3.10 19.69 -15.83
C ASP A 34 2.65 20.14 -14.43
N PRO A 35 3.22 21.22 -13.88
CA PRO A 35 2.88 21.70 -12.53
C PRO A 35 1.45 22.27 -12.43
N THR A 36 0.78 22.55 -13.55
CA THR A 36 -0.61 23.04 -13.56
C THR A 36 -1.63 21.93 -13.30
N LEU A 37 -1.24 20.67 -13.50
CA LEU A 37 -2.06 19.48 -13.24
C LEU A 37 -1.79 18.88 -11.85
N ALA A 38 -0.77 19.33 -11.14
CA ALA A 38 -0.43 18.83 -9.81
C ALA A 38 -1.48 19.22 -8.77
N ARG A 39 -2.07 18.23 -8.09
CA ARG A 39 -3.17 18.44 -7.12
C ARG A 39 -2.73 18.33 -5.67
N PHE A 40 -1.67 17.57 -5.39
CA PHE A 40 -1.29 17.21 -4.02
C PHE A 40 0.10 17.71 -3.61
N GLY A 41 0.80 18.38 -4.53
CA GLY A 41 2.16 18.88 -4.32
C GLY A 41 2.28 20.06 -3.37
N TYR A 42 3.33 20.85 -3.56
CA TYR A 42 3.60 22.07 -2.82
C TYR A 42 2.60 23.19 -3.11
N ASN A 43 2.30 23.97 -2.08
CA ASN A 43 1.57 25.24 -2.15
C ASN A 43 0.21 25.15 -2.86
N VAL A 44 -0.51 24.04 -2.69
CA VAL A 44 -1.84 23.84 -3.26
C VAL A 44 -2.90 24.48 -2.37
N THR A 45 -4.05 24.78 -2.98
CA THR A 45 -5.25 25.22 -2.26
C THR A 45 -6.25 24.07 -2.26
N VAL A 46 -6.64 23.62 -1.07
CA VAL A 46 -7.64 22.57 -0.90
C VAL A 46 -8.96 23.20 -0.46
N ALA A 47 -10.07 22.71 -0.99
CA ALA A 47 -11.40 23.17 -0.62
C ALA A 47 -12.37 22.00 -0.59
N ASN A 48 -13.31 22.01 0.35
CA ASN A 48 -14.32 20.97 0.41
C ASN A 48 -15.34 21.16 -0.73
N ARG A 49 -16.08 20.10 -1.07
CA ARG A 49 -17.02 20.09 -2.20
C ARG A 49 -18.09 21.18 -2.06
N ALA A 50 -18.53 21.44 -0.83
CA ALA A 50 -19.51 22.48 -0.53
C ALA A 50 -18.95 23.91 -0.57
N GLN A 51 -17.63 24.10 -0.76
CA GLN A 51 -16.94 25.39 -0.75
C GLN A 51 -17.15 26.20 0.55
N THR A 52 -17.39 25.51 1.66
CA THR A 52 -17.57 26.11 2.99
C THR A 52 -16.28 26.13 3.80
N ALA A 53 -15.26 25.37 3.38
CA ALA A 53 -13.94 25.33 4.00
C ALA A 53 -12.87 25.32 2.91
N GLN A 54 -11.80 26.08 3.13
CA GLN A 54 -10.65 26.17 2.23
C GLN A 54 -9.37 26.36 3.04
N VAL A 55 -8.29 25.69 2.63
CA VAL A 55 -6.95 25.89 3.17
C VAL A 55 -5.99 26.18 2.03
N LYS A 56 -5.24 27.28 2.13
CA LYS A 56 -4.26 27.69 1.11
C LYS A 56 -2.84 27.39 1.56
N GLY A 57 -1.96 27.20 0.59
CA GLY A 57 -0.53 27.03 0.82
C GLY A 57 -0.22 25.76 1.62
N VAL A 58 -0.86 24.66 1.24
CA VAL A 58 -0.65 23.35 1.86
C VAL A 58 0.28 22.52 0.99
N THR A 59 1.07 21.65 1.60
CA THR A 59 1.72 20.53 0.90
C THR A 59 0.99 19.27 1.34
N VAL A 60 0.25 18.62 0.43
CA VAL A 60 -0.63 17.50 0.80
C VAL A 60 0.16 16.22 1.03
N MET A 61 1.15 15.94 0.18
CA MET A 61 1.96 14.71 0.22
C MET A 61 3.47 14.96 0.46
N PRO A 62 3.86 15.48 1.65
CA PRO A 62 5.26 15.76 1.94
C PRO A 62 6.18 14.52 1.89
N ASN A 63 5.70 13.31 2.20
CA ASN A 63 6.52 12.09 2.19
C ASN A 63 6.83 11.64 0.76
N HIS A 64 5.85 11.61 -0.15
CA HIS A 64 6.08 11.29 -1.57
C HIS A 64 7.16 12.21 -2.17
N LEU A 65 7.07 13.52 -1.89
CA LEU A 65 8.05 14.50 -2.36
C LEU A 65 9.43 14.31 -1.72
N ALA A 66 9.49 14.02 -0.42
CA ALA A 66 10.74 13.76 0.29
C ALA A 66 11.41 12.45 -0.17
N LEU A 67 10.62 11.40 -0.42
CA LEU A 67 11.07 10.10 -0.90
C LEU A 67 11.57 10.20 -2.35
N ALA A 68 10.87 10.90 -3.23
CA ALA A 68 11.33 11.15 -4.60
C ALA A 68 12.66 11.92 -4.63
N LYS A 69 12.86 12.88 -3.71
CA LYS A 69 14.15 13.58 -3.58
C LYS A 69 15.26 12.69 -3.00
N ARG A 70 14.91 11.75 -2.13
CA ARG A 70 15.87 10.86 -1.47
C ARG A 70 16.31 9.71 -2.35
N PHE A 71 15.42 9.19 -3.17
CA PHE A 71 15.60 7.98 -3.95
C PHE A 71 15.25 8.23 -5.43
N GLY A 72 14.68 7.25 -6.11
CA GLY A 72 14.31 7.35 -7.52
C GLY A 72 12.80 7.27 -7.75
N THR A 73 12.34 7.99 -8.77
CA THR A 73 11.00 7.86 -9.37
C THR A 73 11.12 7.79 -10.91
N ALA A 74 10.11 7.32 -11.63
CA ALA A 74 10.06 7.40 -13.10
C ALA A 74 9.06 8.46 -13.57
N ASP A 75 9.38 9.14 -14.66
CA ASP A 75 8.44 10.03 -15.38
C ASP A 75 7.96 9.47 -16.72
N ASN A 76 8.23 8.17 -16.95
CA ASN A 76 7.91 7.45 -18.17
C ASN A 76 7.47 6.00 -17.84
N PHE A 77 6.66 5.87 -16.78
CA PHE A 77 6.00 4.63 -16.35
C PHE A 77 4.51 4.70 -16.67
N TYR A 78 3.96 3.63 -17.26
CA TYR A 78 2.57 3.55 -17.69
C TYR A 78 1.89 2.32 -17.09
N CYS A 79 0.71 2.51 -16.52
CA CYS A 79 -0.13 1.40 -16.13
C CYS A 79 -0.61 0.66 -17.39
N ASP A 80 -0.57 -0.66 -17.39
CA ASP A 80 -1.16 -1.48 -18.46
C ASP A 80 -2.70 -1.63 -18.28
N SER A 81 -3.28 -0.87 -17.36
CA SER A 81 -4.68 -0.92 -16.92
C SER A 81 -5.42 0.39 -17.18
N ASP A 82 -6.74 0.27 -17.40
CA ASP A 82 -7.67 1.39 -17.52
C ASP A 82 -8.36 1.72 -16.18
N HIS A 83 -8.51 0.74 -15.27
CA HIS A 83 -9.26 0.87 -14.00
C HIS A 83 -8.78 -0.09 -12.89
N SER A 84 -9.35 0.01 -11.68
CA SER A 84 -8.85 -0.83 -10.58
C SER A 84 -9.05 -2.32 -10.84
N ALA A 85 -10.16 -2.67 -11.47
CA ALA A 85 -10.48 -4.08 -11.72
C ALA A 85 -9.40 -4.80 -12.54
N ASP A 86 -8.81 -4.19 -13.59
CA ASP A 86 -7.69 -4.76 -14.37
C ASP A 86 -6.34 -4.42 -13.78
N GLY A 87 -6.20 -3.23 -13.19
CA GLY A 87 -5.02 -2.81 -12.42
C GLY A 87 -4.58 -3.85 -11.42
N HIS A 88 -5.48 -4.33 -10.56
CA HIS A 88 -5.16 -5.34 -9.56
C HIS A 88 -4.80 -6.72 -10.16
N ARG A 89 -5.29 -7.08 -11.35
CA ARG A 89 -4.81 -8.28 -12.07
C ARG A 89 -3.38 -8.08 -12.53
N TRP A 90 -3.13 -6.96 -13.21
CA TRP A 90 -1.80 -6.63 -13.69
C TRP A 90 -0.79 -6.56 -12.55
N LEU A 91 -1.12 -5.91 -11.43
CA LEU A 91 -0.29 -5.85 -10.22
C LEU A 91 -0.09 -7.20 -9.51
N SER A 92 -0.71 -8.26 -10.02
CA SER A 92 -0.49 -9.63 -9.57
C SER A 92 0.10 -10.52 -10.64
N ASN A 93 0.58 -9.91 -11.72
CA ASN A 93 1.12 -10.55 -12.91
C ASN A 93 0.14 -11.52 -13.59
N VAL A 94 -1.15 -11.17 -13.54
CA VAL A 94 -2.20 -11.77 -14.36
C VAL A 94 -2.62 -10.70 -15.36
N TYR A 95 -2.39 -10.89 -16.65
CA TYR A 95 -2.96 -9.98 -17.63
C TYR A 95 -4.47 -10.28 -17.76
N PRO A 96 -5.33 -9.24 -17.90
CA PRO A 96 -6.75 -9.41 -18.16
C PRO A 96 -7.02 -10.30 -19.38
N ASN A 97 -7.91 -11.27 -19.24
CA ASN A 97 -8.38 -12.12 -20.34
C ASN A 97 -9.73 -11.63 -20.89
N GLU A 98 -10.23 -12.27 -21.94
CA GLU A 98 -11.48 -11.84 -22.60
C GLU A 98 -12.69 -11.91 -21.67
N TRP A 99 -12.66 -12.80 -20.68
CA TRP A 99 -13.70 -12.87 -19.66
C TRP A 99 -13.71 -11.58 -18.84
N MET A 100 -12.58 -11.22 -18.26
CA MET A 100 -12.41 -10.00 -17.46
C MET A 100 -12.81 -8.75 -18.25
N GLU A 101 -12.24 -8.56 -19.45
CA GLU A 101 -12.41 -7.35 -20.27
C GLU A 101 -13.87 -7.09 -20.66
N THR A 102 -14.60 -8.15 -21.01
CA THR A 102 -16.02 -8.03 -21.36
C THR A 102 -16.90 -7.77 -20.15
N HIS A 103 -16.51 -8.29 -18.98
CA HIS A 103 -17.29 -8.19 -17.75
C HIS A 103 -17.16 -6.82 -17.09
N VAL A 104 -15.94 -6.31 -16.93
CA VAL A 104 -15.72 -5.01 -16.29
C VAL A 104 -16.37 -3.90 -17.10
N SER A 105 -16.16 -3.91 -18.42
CA SER A 105 -16.78 -2.93 -19.34
C SER A 105 -18.30 -2.85 -19.15
N ALA A 106 -18.97 -4.01 -19.03
CA ALA A 106 -20.41 -4.07 -18.80
C ALA A 106 -20.80 -3.58 -17.39
N ALA A 107 -20.00 -3.89 -16.37
CA ALA A 107 -20.24 -3.50 -14.99
C ALA A 107 -20.05 -1.99 -14.77
N TYR A 108 -18.90 -1.45 -15.19
CA TYR A 108 -18.59 -0.03 -15.10
C TYR A 108 -19.51 0.82 -15.99
N GLY A 109 -19.99 0.26 -17.11
CA GLY A 109 -21.05 0.85 -17.93
C GLY A 109 -22.46 0.82 -17.30
N GLY A 110 -22.61 0.25 -16.10
CA GLY A 110 -23.87 0.13 -15.37
C GLY A 110 -24.87 -0.85 -16.00
N LYS A 111 -24.42 -1.72 -16.90
CA LYS A 111 -25.25 -2.72 -17.60
C LYS A 111 -25.20 -4.09 -16.94
N ARG A 112 -24.29 -4.28 -15.99
CA ARG A 112 -24.16 -5.49 -15.17
C ARG A 112 -23.98 -5.09 -13.72
N ASN A 113 -24.82 -5.61 -12.84
CA ASN A 113 -24.80 -5.31 -11.41
C ASN A 113 -25.19 -6.55 -10.60
N PHE A 114 -24.77 -6.58 -9.34
CA PHE A 114 -25.22 -7.59 -8.40
C PHE A 114 -26.73 -7.47 -8.18
N ASN A 115 -27.44 -8.59 -8.33
CA ASN A 115 -28.88 -8.69 -8.12
C ASN A 115 -29.18 -9.78 -7.08
N VAL A 116 -29.47 -9.34 -5.85
CA VAL A 116 -29.81 -10.21 -4.71
C VAL A 116 -30.98 -11.15 -4.99
N ASP A 117 -31.99 -10.65 -5.72
CA ASP A 117 -33.25 -11.35 -6.02
C ASP A 117 -33.11 -12.32 -7.20
N SER A 118 -32.01 -12.23 -7.95
CA SER A 118 -31.75 -13.14 -9.06
C SER A 118 -31.67 -14.59 -8.56
N LYS A 119 -32.21 -15.51 -9.37
CA LYS A 119 -32.10 -16.96 -9.16
C LYS A 119 -31.19 -17.63 -10.18
N ALA A 120 -30.56 -16.84 -11.07
CA ALA A 120 -29.66 -17.37 -12.09
C ALA A 120 -28.39 -17.95 -11.44
N PRO A 121 -27.87 -19.08 -11.95
CA PRO A 121 -26.50 -19.51 -11.65
C PRO A 121 -25.52 -18.38 -11.99
N GLY A 122 -24.51 -18.15 -11.13
CA GLY A 122 -23.52 -17.09 -11.36
C GLY A 122 -23.98 -15.66 -11.02
N LYS A 123 -25.11 -15.47 -10.33
CA LYS A 123 -25.56 -14.12 -9.89
C LYS A 123 -24.55 -13.37 -9.01
N PHE A 124 -23.67 -14.12 -8.34
CA PHE A 124 -22.59 -13.62 -7.51
C PHE A 124 -21.28 -13.47 -8.31
N ALA A 125 -21.23 -13.88 -9.58
CA ALA A 125 -20.00 -13.79 -10.37
C ALA A 125 -19.83 -12.38 -10.95
N PHE A 126 -18.76 -11.72 -10.50
CA PHE A 126 -18.10 -10.59 -11.16
C PHE A 126 -19.05 -9.44 -11.57
N ASN A 127 -19.38 -8.58 -10.60
CA ASN A 127 -20.31 -7.46 -10.78
C ASN A 127 -19.74 -6.16 -10.21
N GLY A 128 -18.69 -5.60 -10.80
CA GLY A 128 -18.13 -4.34 -10.32
C GLY A 128 -16.60 -4.39 -10.23
N SER A 129 -16.05 -3.64 -9.29
CA SER A 129 -14.60 -3.56 -9.06
C SER A 129 -14.20 -4.63 -8.04
N SER A 130 -13.11 -5.33 -8.30
CA SER A 130 -12.59 -6.33 -7.36
C SER A 130 -11.09 -6.40 -7.48
N GLY A 131 -10.37 -6.32 -6.36
CA GLY A 131 -8.93 -6.55 -6.35
C GLY A 131 -8.51 -8.03 -6.39
N THR A 132 -9.41 -9.00 -6.19
CA THR A 132 -9.09 -10.45 -6.21
C THR A 132 -9.30 -11.10 -7.58
N PHE A 133 -8.72 -12.28 -7.82
CA PHE A 133 -8.95 -13.08 -9.03
C PHE A 133 -10.13 -14.02 -8.88
N TYR A 134 -10.81 -14.26 -9.99
CA TYR A 134 -11.78 -15.32 -10.12
C TYR A 134 -11.13 -16.52 -10.84
N PRO A 135 -11.60 -17.76 -10.62
CA PRO A 135 -11.12 -18.93 -11.36
C PRO A 135 -11.06 -18.73 -12.87
N GLU A 136 -12.03 -17.98 -13.40
CA GLU A 136 -12.16 -17.63 -14.82
C GLU A 136 -11.12 -16.61 -15.30
N ASP A 137 -10.46 -15.87 -14.41
CA ASP A 137 -9.44 -14.85 -14.72
C ASP A 137 -8.02 -15.45 -14.81
N TYR A 138 -7.85 -16.72 -14.45
CA TYR A 138 -6.52 -17.33 -14.39
C TYR A 138 -5.93 -17.57 -15.77
N ASN A 139 -4.71 -17.06 -15.95
CA ASN A 139 -3.89 -17.37 -17.12
C ASN A 139 -3.20 -18.72 -16.97
N GLN A 140 -2.70 -19.26 -18.09
CA GLN A 140 -2.12 -20.61 -18.17
C GLN A 140 -1.08 -20.92 -17.07
N ASP A 141 -0.24 -19.94 -16.72
CA ASP A 141 0.85 -20.12 -15.75
C ASP A 141 0.55 -19.60 -14.33
N GLY A 142 -0.69 -19.18 -14.08
CA GLY A 142 -1.11 -18.66 -12.78
C GLY A 142 -0.80 -17.17 -12.58
N SER A 143 -0.86 -16.74 -11.33
CA SER A 143 -0.49 -15.40 -10.88
C SER A 143 0.93 -15.39 -10.30
N MET A 144 1.39 -14.24 -9.81
CA MET A 144 2.62 -14.14 -9.04
C MET A 144 2.65 -15.09 -7.83
N TRP A 145 1.50 -15.44 -7.25
CA TRP A 145 1.43 -16.30 -6.07
C TRP A 145 1.84 -17.74 -6.36
N GLU A 146 1.27 -18.36 -7.40
CA GLU A 146 1.68 -19.69 -7.86
C GLU A 146 3.11 -19.68 -8.39
N HIS A 147 3.54 -18.58 -9.00
CA HIS A 147 4.91 -18.46 -9.49
C HIS A 147 5.94 -18.48 -8.35
N LEU A 148 5.72 -17.67 -7.31
CA LEU A 148 6.58 -17.65 -6.12
C LEU A 148 6.62 -19.02 -5.43
N ASP A 149 5.45 -19.66 -5.26
CA ASP A 149 5.32 -20.98 -4.64
C ASP A 149 6.05 -22.09 -5.43
N ARG A 150 5.82 -22.16 -6.75
CA ARG A 150 6.48 -23.13 -7.65
C ARG A 150 8.01 -23.05 -7.59
N HIS A 151 8.55 -21.87 -7.30
CA HIS A 151 9.99 -21.63 -7.21
C HIS A 151 10.53 -21.59 -5.76
N GLY A 152 9.70 -21.91 -4.76
CA GLY A 152 10.12 -21.95 -3.36
C GLY A 152 10.55 -20.59 -2.81
N VAL A 153 10.02 -19.49 -3.35
CA VAL A 153 10.28 -18.14 -2.86
C VAL A 153 9.29 -17.81 -1.74
N SER A 154 9.80 -17.51 -0.55
CA SER A 154 8.95 -17.10 0.57
C SER A 154 8.28 -15.75 0.31
N PHE A 155 6.98 -15.66 0.60
CA PHE A 155 6.24 -14.41 0.53
C PHE A 155 5.22 -14.28 1.67
N TYR A 156 4.78 -13.06 1.95
CA TYR A 156 3.66 -12.81 2.87
C TYR A 156 2.90 -11.56 2.49
N ASN A 157 1.60 -11.69 2.31
CA ASN A 157 0.71 -10.69 1.73
C ASN A 157 -0.04 -9.88 2.79
N PHE A 158 -0.02 -8.55 2.65
CA PHE A 158 -0.82 -7.61 3.43
C PHE A 158 -1.88 -6.92 2.55
N GLY A 159 -3.10 -7.46 2.57
CA GLY A 159 -4.29 -6.85 1.96
C GLY A 159 -4.38 -6.94 0.44
N PHE A 160 -3.32 -7.35 -0.26
CA PHE A 160 -3.31 -7.46 -1.71
C PHE A 160 -4.22 -8.59 -2.19
N THR A 161 -4.98 -8.39 -3.26
CA THR A 161 -5.79 -9.45 -3.93
C THR A 161 -6.82 -10.16 -3.04
N THR A 162 -7.28 -9.48 -2.00
CA THR A 162 -8.29 -9.98 -1.04
C THR A 162 -9.58 -9.16 -1.04
N GLU A 163 -9.66 -8.08 -1.82
CA GLU A 163 -10.90 -7.32 -2.06
C GLU A 163 -11.82 -8.10 -3.00
N GLN A 164 -13.02 -8.43 -2.54
CA GLN A 164 -13.97 -9.25 -3.29
C GLN A 164 -15.24 -8.47 -3.60
N GLU A 165 -15.69 -8.50 -4.85
CA GLU A 165 -16.96 -7.89 -5.21
C GLU A 165 -18.15 -8.60 -4.54
N GLY A 166 -19.16 -7.81 -4.16
CA GLY A 166 -20.26 -8.26 -3.32
C GLY A 166 -19.91 -8.33 -1.82
N SER A 167 -18.71 -7.91 -1.41
CA SER A 167 -18.40 -7.67 0.00
C SER A 167 -19.18 -6.45 0.54
N VAL A 168 -19.23 -6.34 1.86
CA VAL A 168 -19.68 -5.12 2.54
C VAL A 168 -18.48 -4.52 3.25
N SER A 169 -18.34 -3.20 3.24
CA SER A 169 -17.26 -2.49 3.93
C SER A 169 -17.77 -1.21 4.60
N ASP A 170 -17.37 -1.01 5.86
CA ASP A 170 -17.54 0.25 6.59
C ASP A 170 -16.43 0.39 7.65
N SER A 171 -16.48 1.44 8.47
CA SER A 171 -15.45 1.68 9.49
C SER A 171 -15.43 0.65 10.62
N THR A 172 -16.49 -0.14 10.81
CA THR A 172 -16.56 -1.19 11.84
C THR A 172 -15.81 -2.46 11.43
N MET A 173 -15.51 -2.62 10.14
CA MET A 173 -14.89 -3.81 9.55
C MET A 173 -13.36 -3.75 9.57
N LYS A 174 -12.78 -3.30 10.69
CA LYS A 174 -11.34 -3.05 10.81
C LYS A 174 -10.43 -4.28 10.77
N VAL A 175 -10.99 -5.49 10.83
CA VAL A 175 -10.24 -6.74 10.68
C VAL A 175 -10.56 -7.28 9.29
N GLY A 176 -9.53 -7.46 8.45
CA GLY A 176 -9.70 -7.89 7.06
C GLY A 176 -10.21 -6.81 6.12
N GLY A 177 -10.91 -5.78 6.62
CA GLY A 177 -11.36 -4.61 5.84
C GLY A 177 -12.79 -4.74 5.33
N GLU A 178 -13.26 -5.96 5.10
CA GLU A 178 -14.56 -6.24 4.49
C GLU A 178 -15.22 -7.47 5.11
N VAL A 179 -16.54 -7.58 4.97
CA VAL A 179 -17.31 -8.78 5.22
C VAL A 179 -17.67 -9.42 3.88
N TYR A 180 -17.08 -10.60 3.62
CA TYR A 180 -17.36 -11.38 2.43
C TYR A 180 -18.72 -12.05 2.51
N THR A 181 -19.63 -11.69 1.60
CA THR A 181 -20.96 -12.31 1.52
C THR A 181 -20.97 -13.55 0.62
N VAL A 182 -19.93 -13.69 -0.21
CA VAL A 182 -19.71 -14.78 -1.14
C VAL A 182 -18.33 -15.36 -0.87
N ASN A 183 -18.22 -16.68 -0.90
CA ASN A 183 -16.93 -17.34 -0.76
C ASN A 183 -16.36 -17.64 -2.15
N TYR A 184 -15.42 -16.81 -2.61
CA TYR A 184 -14.64 -17.10 -3.83
C TYR A 184 -13.38 -17.87 -3.47
N PRO A 185 -12.99 -18.89 -4.25
CA PRO A 185 -11.75 -19.61 -4.04
C PRO A 185 -10.57 -18.66 -4.26
N LEU A 186 -9.71 -18.55 -3.25
CA LEU A 186 -8.46 -17.80 -3.35
C LEU A 186 -7.31 -18.72 -3.82
N PRO A 187 -6.30 -18.18 -4.50
CA PRO A 187 -5.04 -18.88 -4.76
C PRO A 187 -4.55 -19.59 -3.49
N ALA A 188 -4.36 -20.92 -3.53
CA ALA A 188 -3.99 -21.67 -2.34
C ALA A 188 -2.68 -21.18 -1.69
N PRO A 189 -1.60 -20.88 -2.45
CA PRO A 189 -0.39 -20.30 -1.88
C PRO A 189 -0.63 -18.94 -1.23
N MET A 190 -1.46 -18.09 -1.85
CA MET A 190 -1.79 -16.78 -1.28
C MET A 190 -2.61 -16.91 0.01
N PHE A 191 -3.60 -17.80 0.03
CA PHE A 191 -4.41 -18.05 1.22
C PHE A 191 -3.54 -18.51 2.40
N ALA A 192 -2.52 -19.35 2.15
CA ALA A 192 -1.60 -19.81 3.20
C ALA A 192 -0.69 -18.67 3.73
N ASN A 193 -0.38 -17.68 2.90
CA ASN A 193 0.64 -16.66 3.13
C ASN A 193 0.06 -15.23 3.12
N THR A 194 -1.09 -15.01 3.76
CA THR A 194 -1.71 -13.69 3.88
C THR A 194 -2.07 -13.36 5.32
N SER A 195 -1.98 -12.07 5.68
CA SER A 195 -2.47 -11.56 6.94
C SER A 195 -3.97 -11.82 7.09
N ARG A 196 -4.39 -12.17 8.32
CA ARG A 196 -5.81 -12.34 8.68
C ARG A 196 -6.39 -11.12 9.38
N THR A 197 -5.55 -10.14 9.68
CA THR A 197 -5.90 -8.95 10.45
C THR A 197 -5.79 -7.68 9.63
N PHE A 198 -4.88 -7.65 8.65
CA PHE A 198 -4.64 -6.50 7.80
C PHE A 198 -5.87 -6.17 6.94
N PRO A 199 -6.36 -4.92 6.97
CA PRO A 199 -7.47 -4.50 6.13
C PRO A 199 -7.09 -4.42 4.65
N THR A 200 -7.84 -5.09 3.78
CA THR A 200 -7.82 -4.85 2.34
C THR A 200 -8.45 -3.49 1.99
N TYR A 201 -8.93 -3.32 0.75
CA TYR A 201 -9.53 -2.09 0.26
C TYR A 201 -10.75 -1.74 1.11
N ASN A 202 -10.71 -0.56 1.73
CA ASN A 202 -11.81 0.04 2.49
C ASN A 202 -11.38 1.44 2.88
N THR A 203 -11.83 2.45 2.12
CA THR A 203 -11.51 3.87 2.37
C THR A 203 -12.09 4.40 3.68
N ALA A 204 -12.98 3.65 4.36
CA ALA A 204 -13.46 4.01 5.69
C ALA A 204 -12.40 3.82 6.78
N ILE A 205 -11.43 2.94 6.55
CA ILE A 205 -10.30 2.64 7.43
C ILE A 205 -9.11 3.52 7.01
N PRO A 206 -8.51 4.31 7.91
CA PRO A 206 -7.34 5.11 7.58
C PRO A 206 -6.11 4.24 7.27
N ASP A 207 -5.26 4.66 6.35
CA ASP A 207 -3.99 4.00 6.07
C ASP A 207 -3.03 4.10 7.26
N GLN A 208 -3.23 5.06 8.18
CA GLN A 208 -2.55 5.04 9.48
C GLN A 208 -2.78 3.75 10.26
N TYR A 209 -4.01 3.23 10.25
CA TYR A 209 -4.33 1.97 10.92
C TYR A 209 -3.72 0.78 10.18
N ARG A 210 -3.73 0.80 8.84
CA ARG A 210 -3.03 -0.23 8.04
C ARG A 210 -1.54 -0.25 8.36
N ALA A 211 -0.90 0.90 8.46
CA ALA A 211 0.50 1.00 8.86
C ALA A 211 0.73 0.42 10.28
N ASP A 212 -0.15 0.71 11.24
CA ASP A 212 -0.06 0.16 12.60
C ASP A 212 -0.18 -1.37 12.62
N VAL A 213 -1.17 -1.92 11.91
CA VAL A 213 -1.37 -3.38 11.79
C VAL A 213 -0.18 -4.04 11.11
N PHE A 214 0.32 -3.45 10.02
CA PHE A 214 1.51 -3.93 9.31
C PHE A 214 2.73 -3.99 10.23
N MET A 215 3.08 -2.87 10.88
CA MET A 215 4.28 -2.80 11.74
C MET A 215 4.18 -3.77 12.92
N LYS A 216 2.99 -3.88 13.53
CA LYS A 216 2.74 -4.83 14.62
C LYS A 216 2.96 -6.27 14.15
N GLU A 217 2.26 -6.68 13.09
CA GLU A 217 2.34 -8.06 12.60
C GLU A 217 3.73 -8.40 12.02
N PHE A 218 4.40 -7.42 11.40
CA PHE A 218 5.79 -7.57 10.95
C PHE A 218 6.73 -7.87 12.12
N ASN A 219 6.63 -7.10 13.21
CA ASN A 219 7.43 -7.35 14.41
C ASN A 219 7.13 -8.73 15.02
N GLU A 220 5.85 -9.08 15.13
CA GLU A 220 5.43 -10.37 15.68
C GLU A 220 5.95 -11.56 14.87
N LYS A 221 5.97 -11.48 13.54
CA LYS A 221 6.30 -12.61 12.66
C LYS A 221 7.76 -12.67 12.22
N PHE A 222 8.39 -11.52 12.00
CA PHE A 222 9.64 -11.43 11.25
C PHE A 222 10.79 -10.78 12.04
N MET A 223 10.53 -10.27 13.26
CA MET A 223 11.55 -9.72 14.14
C MET A 223 11.84 -10.61 15.35
N GLY A 224 13.13 -10.81 15.62
CA GLY A 224 13.66 -11.58 16.75
C GLY A 224 14.35 -12.89 16.35
N PRO A 225 14.94 -13.61 17.31
CA PRO A 225 15.74 -14.81 17.04
C PRO A 225 14.96 -15.91 16.32
N GLY A 226 15.52 -16.43 15.22
CA GLY A 226 14.93 -17.53 14.45
C GLY A 226 13.75 -17.15 13.55
N LYS A 227 13.43 -15.86 13.45
CA LYS A 227 12.43 -15.32 12.50
C LYS A 227 13.14 -14.67 11.32
N GLU A 228 12.56 -14.80 10.13
CA GLU A 228 13.09 -14.25 8.90
C GLU A 228 11.97 -13.60 8.10
N MET A 229 12.24 -12.41 7.55
CA MET A 229 11.34 -11.74 6.62
C MET A 229 11.21 -12.55 5.32
N PRO A 230 9.99 -12.73 4.78
CA PRO A 230 9.80 -13.29 3.44
C PRO A 230 10.54 -12.50 2.36
N ARG A 231 11.01 -13.18 1.32
CA ARG A 231 11.74 -12.54 0.22
C ARG A 231 10.87 -11.60 -0.61
N PHE A 232 9.56 -11.80 -0.64
CA PHE A 232 8.61 -10.94 -1.33
C PHE A 232 7.44 -10.56 -0.42
N MET A 233 7.16 -9.28 -0.24
CA MET A 233 6.15 -8.79 0.68
C MET A 233 5.29 -7.69 0.03
N PRO A 234 4.13 -8.04 -0.54
CA PRO A 234 3.20 -7.05 -1.04
C PRO A 234 2.38 -6.44 0.10
N LEU A 235 2.10 -5.15 -0.03
CA LEU A 235 1.37 -4.33 0.94
C LEU A 235 0.46 -3.36 0.20
N MET A 236 -0.81 -3.29 0.59
CA MET A 236 -1.75 -2.30 0.05
C MET A 236 -1.97 -1.14 1.01
N ILE A 237 -1.86 0.09 0.50
CA ILE A 237 -2.28 1.32 1.19
C ILE A 237 -3.16 2.12 0.22
N PRO A 238 -4.48 1.88 0.21
CA PRO A 238 -5.35 2.31 -0.88
C PRO A 238 -6.06 3.65 -0.64
N ASN A 239 -5.86 4.33 0.49
CA ASN A 239 -6.70 5.50 0.77
C ASN A 239 -6.44 6.64 -0.18
N ASP A 240 -5.31 6.69 -0.87
CA ASP A 240 -5.13 7.68 -1.91
C ASP A 240 -6.16 7.55 -3.03
N HIS A 241 -6.89 6.44 -3.22
CA HIS A 241 -8.10 6.35 -4.05
C HIS A 241 -9.03 7.56 -3.82
N GLY A 242 -9.20 7.91 -2.55
CA GLY A 242 -10.10 8.95 -2.07
C GLY A 242 -11.55 8.48 -2.00
N ALA A 243 -12.36 9.16 -1.19
CA ALA A 243 -13.79 8.90 -1.09
C ALA A 243 -14.56 10.20 -0.82
N GLY A 244 -15.86 10.07 -0.49
CA GLY A 244 -16.65 11.19 -0.01
C GLY A 244 -16.04 11.83 1.24
N GLU A 245 -16.21 13.15 1.39
CA GLU A 245 -15.75 13.88 2.58
C GLU A 245 -16.46 13.36 3.84
N ARG A 246 -15.68 13.03 4.87
CA ARG A 246 -16.16 12.56 6.17
C ARG A 246 -15.51 13.39 7.27
N PRO A 247 -15.89 14.67 7.44
CA PRO A 247 -15.23 15.58 8.38
C PRO A 247 -15.27 15.09 9.83
N LEU A 248 -16.34 14.40 10.24
CA LEU A 248 -16.44 13.79 11.58
C LEU A 248 -15.44 12.63 11.77
N ALA A 249 -15.10 11.93 10.69
CA ALA A 249 -14.16 10.81 10.67
C ALA A 249 -12.72 11.24 10.34
N GLY A 250 -12.39 12.54 10.37
CA GLY A 250 -11.02 13.01 10.11
C GLY A 250 -10.67 13.28 8.65
N PHE A 251 -11.63 13.16 7.72
CA PHE A 251 -11.44 13.41 6.29
C PHE A 251 -12.28 14.61 5.80
N PRO A 252 -11.98 15.85 6.23
CA PRO A 252 -12.74 17.04 5.86
C PRO A 252 -12.61 17.45 4.39
N PHE A 253 -11.57 17.00 3.69
CA PHE A 253 -11.30 17.27 2.27
C PHE A 253 -11.05 15.96 1.53
N ARG A 254 -11.16 15.94 0.20
CA ARG A 254 -10.71 14.79 -0.60
C ARG A 254 -9.21 14.58 -0.47
N GLU A 255 -8.45 15.67 -0.39
CA GLU A 255 -7.00 15.69 -0.19
C GLU A 255 -6.58 15.13 1.18
N SER A 256 -7.50 15.06 2.16
CA SER A 256 -7.23 14.40 3.45
C SER A 256 -6.90 12.92 3.28
N TYR A 257 -7.49 12.26 2.29
CA TYR A 257 -7.22 10.86 1.98
C TYR A 257 -5.80 10.66 1.41
N MET A 258 -5.34 11.58 0.55
CA MET A 258 -3.95 11.58 0.08
C MET A 258 -2.96 11.89 1.21
N ALA A 259 -3.29 12.81 2.11
CA ALA A 259 -2.45 13.10 3.27
C ALA A 259 -2.35 11.91 4.25
N ASP A 260 -3.45 11.16 4.44
CA ASP A 260 -3.43 9.90 5.18
C ASP A 260 -2.50 8.89 4.54
N ASN A 261 -2.70 8.62 3.26
CA ASN A 261 -1.88 7.68 2.50
C ASN A 261 -0.39 8.08 2.48
N ASP A 262 -0.08 9.36 2.27
CA ASP A 262 1.27 9.90 2.28
C ASP A 262 1.98 9.67 3.61
N LEU A 263 1.31 9.96 4.73
CA LEU A 263 1.88 9.72 6.05
C LEU A 263 2.07 8.22 6.30
N ALA A 264 1.12 7.38 5.89
CA ALA A 264 1.24 5.93 6.04
C ALA A 264 2.43 5.37 5.25
N LEU A 265 2.60 5.78 3.99
CA LEU A 265 3.76 5.44 3.17
C LEU A 265 5.06 5.85 3.88
N GLY A 266 5.12 7.10 4.35
CA GLY A 266 6.28 7.62 5.08
C GLY A 266 6.63 6.79 6.31
N ARG A 267 5.63 6.43 7.12
CA ARG A 267 5.78 5.60 8.33
C ARG A 267 6.24 4.18 8.01
N VAL A 268 5.66 3.54 6.99
CA VAL A 268 6.04 2.20 6.55
C VAL A 268 7.50 2.19 6.07
N VAL A 269 7.91 3.18 5.27
CA VAL A 269 9.30 3.28 4.79
C VAL A 269 10.26 3.63 5.93
N GLU A 270 9.87 4.51 6.86
CA GLU A 270 10.66 4.80 8.07
C GLU A 270 10.91 3.52 8.87
N PHE A 271 9.84 2.78 9.20
CA PHE A 271 9.93 1.51 9.92
C PHE A 271 10.84 0.51 9.21
N LEU A 272 10.57 0.21 7.94
CA LEU A 272 11.34 -0.76 7.15
C LEU A 272 12.81 -0.38 7.03
N SER A 273 13.11 0.92 6.86
CA SER A 273 14.48 1.43 6.73
C SER A 273 15.32 1.34 8.01
N ARG A 274 14.67 1.10 9.16
CA ARG A 274 15.32 0.89 10.45
C ARG A 274 15.48 -0.58 10.80
N THR A 275 14.81 -1.49 10.09
CA THR A 275 14.97 -2.93 10.27
C THR A 275 16.36 -3.41 9.84
N PRO A 276 16.86 -4.55 10.37
CA PRO A 276 18.10 -5.16 9.88
C PRO A 276 18.04 -5.55 8.40
N TYR A 277 16.84 -5.73 7.84
CA TYR A 277 16.62 -6.09 6.44
C TYR A 277 16.89 -4.95 5.46
N TRP A 278 16.88 -3.68 5.90
CA TRP A 278 17.02 -2.50 5.02
C TRP A 278 18.24 -2.58 4.10
N LYS A 279 19.36 -3.09 4.61
CA LYS A 279 20.62 -3.24 3.86
C LYS A 279 20.50 -4.11 2.61
N ASN A 280 19.49 -4.98 2.54
CA ASN A 280 19.23 -5.87 1.42
C ASN A 280 17.80 -5.73 0.88
N MET A 281 17.15 -4.58 1.09
CA MET A 281 15.76 -4.35 0.71
C MET A 281 15.65 -3.41 -0.49
N ALA A 282 14.65 -3.67 -1.33
CA ALA A 282 14.12 -2.69 -2.27
C ALA A 282 12.60 -2.61 -2.08
N ILE A 283 12.09 -1.39 -1.93
CA ILE A 283 10.68 -1.06 -1.85
C ILE A 283 10.27 -0.46 -3.19
N PHE A 284 9.22 -0.99 -3.79
CA PHE A 284 8.64 -0.50 -5.04
C PHE A 284 7.23 0.00 -4.76
N VAL A 285 6.89 1.18 -5.27
CA VAL A 285 5.58 1.80 -5.06
C VAL A 285 4.99 2.21 -6.39
N THR A 286 3.77 1.78 -6.68
CA THR A 286 3.01 2.21 -7.86
C THR A 286 1.51 2.17 -7.60
N GLU A 287 0.74 2.73 -8.51
CA GLU A 287 -0.72 2.69 -8.51
C GLU A 287 -1.22 1.44 -9.27
N ASP A 288 -2.45 1.02 -8.99
CA ASP A 288 -3.17 0.00 -9.77
C ASP A 288 -3.61 0.53 -11.14
N ASP A 289 -3.95 1.81 -11.24
CA ASP A 289 -4.36 2.50 -12.47
C ASP A 289 -4.11 4.03 -12.36
N PRO A 290 -4.38 4.80 -13.43
CA PRO A 290 -4.18 6.26 -13.44
C PRO A 290 -5.48 7.09 -13.38
N GLN A 291 -6.66 6.51 -13.09
CA GLN A 291 -7.98 7.14 -13.30
C GLN A 291 -8.26 8.43 -12.53
N GLY A 292 -7.54 8.70 -11.44
CA GLY A 292 -7.84 9.81 -10.54
C GLY A 292 -7.45 11.19 -11.06
N GLY A 293 -6.67 11.26 -12.14
CA GLY A 293 -6.08 12.50 -12.63
C GLY A 293 -6.07 12.63 -14.16
N THR A 294 -5.48 13.73 -14.61
CA THR A 294 -5.12 13.93 -16.01
C THR A 294 -3.61 13.99 -16.10
N ASP A 295 -3.07 13.62 -17.23
CA ASP A 295 -1.65 13.69 -17.52
C ASP A 295 -1.44 14.30 -18.91
N HIS A 296 -0.41 15.12 -19.07
CA HIS A 296 -0.14 15.84 -20.32
C HIS A 296 0.53 14.97 -21.38
N VAL A 297 1.11 13.82 -21.01
CA VAL A 297 1.81 12.91 -21.93
C VAL A 297 0.87 11.81 -22.41
N ASP A 298 0.32 11.03 -21.48
CA ASP A 298 -0.59 9.93 -21.77
C ASP A 298 -1.47 9.65 -20.54
N ALA A 299 -2.74 9.31 -20.78
CA ALA A 299 -3.69 9.01 -19.71
C ALA A 299 -3.26 7.83 -18.83
N HIS A 300 -2.42 6.91 -19.33
CA HIS A 300 -1.91 5.76 -18.58
C HIS A 300 -0.68 6.08 -17.73
N ARG A 301 -0.08 7.26 -17.89
CA ARG A 301 1.16 7.58 -17.20
C ARG A 301 0.92 7.75 -15.70
N SER A 302 1.59 6.94 -14.91
CA SER A 302 1.41 6.84 -13.46
C SER A 302 2.75 6.92 -12.73
N ILE A 303 2.74 6.68 -11.42
CA ILE A 303 3.93 6.78 -10.59
C ILE A 303 4.62 5.42 -10.46
N LEU A 304 5.95 5.45 -10.50
CA LEU A 304 6.79 4.35 -10.07
C LEU A 304 7.88 4.92 -9.19
N GLN A 305 7.93 4.51 -7.94
CA GLN A 305 8.97 4.91 -6.99
C GLN A 305 9.77 3.69 -6.52
N VAL A 306 11.08 3.85 -6.38
CA VAL A 306 11.99 2.80 -5.93
C VAL A 306 12.83 3.31 -4.78
N TYR A 307 12.69 2.68 -3.61
CA TYR A 307 13.44 3.02 -2.40
C TYR A 307 14.35 1.86 -2.00
N SER A 308 15.63 2.13 -1.84
CA SER A 308 16.62 1.13 -1.44
C SER A 308 17.90 1.87 -1.04
N PRO A 309 18.77 1.29 -0.20
CA PRO A 309 20.12 1.81 -0.05
C PRO A 309 20.84 1.94 -1.40
N TYR A 310 20.53 1.06 -2.35
CA TYR A 310 21.15 1.04 -3.67
C TYR A 310 20.46 1.95 -4.68
N ALA A 311 19.31 2.55 -4.35
CA ALA A 311 18.59 3.43 -5.27
C ALA A 311 19.35 4.75 -5.43
N LYS A 312 19.48 5.22 -6.68
CA LYS A 312 20.08 6.52 -6.99
C LYS A 312 19.27 7.64 -6.33
N LYS A 313 19.97 8.62 -5.77
CA LYS A 313 19.37 9.75 -5.07
C LYS A 313 18.85 10.80 -6.04
N ASN A 314 17.67 11.36 -5.75
CA ASN A 314 17.05 12.43 -6.53
C ASN A 314 17.00 12.11 -8.04
N PHE A 315 16.73 10.84 -8.36
CA PHE A 315 16.88 10.30 -9.70
C PHE A 315 15.52 10.17 -10.39
N ILE A 316 15.42 10.66 -11.63
CA ILE A 316 14.26 10.46 -12.48
C ILE A 316 14.63 9.49 -13.60
N ALA A 317 14.07 8.29 -13.51
CA ALA A 317 14.20 7.25 -14.50
C ALA A 317 13.43 7.63 -15.78
N LYS A 318 14.05 7.43 -16.94
CA LYS A 318 13.57 7.86 -18.27
C LYS A 318 13.25 6.69 -19.19
N GLY A 319 13.65 5.46 -18.82
CA GLY A 319 13.26 4.27 -19.57
C GLY A 319 11.74 4.15 -19.69
N HIS A 320 11.26 3.49 -20.73
CA HIS A 320 9.84 3.16 -20.85
C HIS A 320 9.54 1.96 -19.94
N TYR A 321 8.65 2.17 -18.96
CA TYR A 321 8.30 1.18 -17.95
C TYR A 321 6.81 0.91 -17.92
N SER A 322 6.45 -0.31 -17.53
CA SER A 322 5.07 -0.70 -17.23
C SER A 322 5.02 -1.73 -16.09
N PHE A 323 3.88 -2.35 -15.82
CA PHE A 323 3.80 -3.40 -14.80
C PHE A 323 4.73 -4.58 -15.13
N GLY A 324 4.89 -4.90 -16.41
CA GLY A 324 5.87 -5.90 -16.87
C GLY A 324 7.30 -5.58 -16.41
N SER A 325 7.67 -4.30 -16.34
CA SER A 325 8.99 -3.86 -15.87
C SER A 325 9.23 -4.12 -14.39
N LEU A 326 8.19 -3.95 -13.55
CA LEU A 326 8.22 -4.29 -12.14
C LEU A 326 8.46 -5.78 -11.97
N PHE A 327 7.64 -6.62 -12.59
CA PHE A 327 7.75 -8.07 -12.47
C PHE A 327 9.06 -8.61 -13.01
N LYS A 328 9.51 -8.15 -14.18
CA LYS A 328 10.84 -8.51 -14.71
C LYS A 328 11.94 -8.24 -13.69
N THR A 329 11.87 -7.09 -13.04
CA THR A 329 12.84 -6.71 -12.00
C THR A 329 12.72 -7.60 -10.76
N PHE A 330 11.49 -7.92 -10.33
CA PHE A 330 11.26 -8.81 -9.20
C PHE A 330 11.83 -10.20 -9.46
N TRP A 331 11.56 -10.77 -10.63
CA TRP A 331 12.07 -12.09 -11.03
C TRP A 331 13.59 -12.13 -11.13
N ASN A 332 14.20 -11.08 -11.69
CA ASN A 332 15.65 -10.93 -11.74
C ASN A 332 16.28 -10.85 -10.34
N ILE A 333 15.68 -10.13 -9.40
CA ILE A 333 16.15 -10.06 -8.00
C ILE A 333 15.94 -11.40 -7.29
N LEU A 334 14.81 -12.06 -7.55
CA LEU A 334 14.45 -13.32 -6.90
C LEU A 334 15.24 -14.52 -7.43
N GLY A 335 15.79 -14.41 -8.64
CA GLY A 335 16.56 -15.45 -9.32
C GLY A 335 15.68 -16.50 -9.99
N ILE A 336 14.47 -16.12 -10.44
CA ILE A 336 13.47 -17.00 -11.05
C ILE A 336 13.12 -16.50 -12.46
N PRO A 337 12.61 -17.35 -13.37
CA PRO A 337 12.26 -16.92 -14.73
C PRO A 337 11.08 -15.94 -14.74
N CYS A 338 10.95 -15.19 -15.84
CA CYS A 338 9.76 -14.40 -16.13
C CYS A 338 8.52 -15.31 -16.20
N LEU A 339 7.37 -14.80 -15.74
CA LEU A 339 6.15 -15.59 -15.66
C LEU A 339 5.45 -15.69 -17.02
N ASN A 340 5.52 -14.64 -17.85
CA ASN A 340 4.85 -14.58 -19.14
C ASN A 340 5.65 -13.78 -20.18
N GLN A 341 5.03 -13.49 -21.34
CA GLN A 341 5.71 -12.75 -22.40
C GLN A 341 5.82 -11.24 -22.13
N TYR A 342 4.91 -10.68 -21.31
CA TYR A 342 4.85 -9.25 -21.04
C TYR A 342 5.99 -8.83 -20.11
N ASP A 343 6.22 -9.56 -19.02
CA ASP A 343 7.37 -9.33 -18.16
C ASP A 343 8.68 -9.75 -18.85
N PHE A 344 8.70 -10.80 -19.67
CA PHE A 344 9.89 -11.13 -20.47
C PHE A 344 10.30 -10.00 -21.43
N GLY A 345 9.33 -9.40 -22.14
CA GLY A 345 9.53 -8.36 -23.13
C GLY A 345 9.80 -6.96 -22.58
N ALA A 346 9.48 -6.70 -21.30
CA ALA A 346 9.59 -5.38 -20.70
C ALA A 346 11.04 -4.92 -20.45
N THR A 347 11.25 -3.61 -20.30
CA THR A 347 12.51 -3.05 -19.78
C THR A 347 12.62 -3.34 -18.28
N ASP A 348 13.79 -3.68 -17.75
CA ASP A 348 13.97 -3.79 -16.29
C ASP A 348 14.20 -2.43 -15.62
N LEU A 349 14.01 -2.35 -14.30
CA LEU A 349 14.20 -1.12 -13.51
C LEU A 349 15.66 -0.91 -13.09
N SER A 350 16.60 -1.48 -13.84
CA SER A 350 17.98 -1.54 -13.41
C SER A 350 18.68 -0.18 -13.35
N GLU A 351 18.19 0.81 -14.10
CA GLU A 351 18.73 2.17 -14.06
C GLU A 351 18.48 2.89 -12.74
N PHE A 352 17.53 2.45 -11.93
CA PHE A 352 17.28 3.02 -10.60
C PHE A 352 18.43 2.73 -9.63
N PHE A 353 19.23 1.69 -9.87
CA PHE A 353 20.21 1.20 -8.91
C PHE A 353 21.64 1.69 -9.22
N SER A 354 22.43 1.79 -8.16
CA SER A 354 23.86 2.08 -8.19
C SER A 354 24.63 1.09 -7.30
N ASP A 355 25.95 1.04 -7.46
CA ASP A 355 26.84 0.22 -6.65
C ASP A 355 27.31 0.93 -5.35
N GLN A 356 26.86 2.17 -5.12
CA GLN A 356 27.18 2.96 -3.93
C GLN A 356 25.98 3.02 -2.98
N PRO A 357 25.87 2.13 -1.98
CA PRO A 357 24.74 2.13 -1.08
C PRO A 357 24.74 3.32 -0.11
N ASP A 358 23.56 3.87 0.17
CA ASP A 358 23.30 4.75 1.30
C ASP A 358 22.35 4.07 2.30
N PHE A 359 22.93 3.55 3.38
CA PHE A 359 22.18 2.86 4.44
C PHE A 359 21.48 3.80 5.44
N THR A 360 21.51 5.11 5.22
CA THR A 360 20.79 6.05 6.08
C THR A 360 19.31 5.64 6.15
N PRO A 361 18.68 5.59 7.33
CA PRO A 361 17.24 5.35 7.46
C PRO A 361 16.39 6.55 7.03
N TYR A 362 15.16 6.29 6.57
CA TYR A 362 14.17 7.32 6.31
C TYR A 362 13.49 7.80 7.59
N SER A 363 13.16 9.09 7.63
CA SER A 363 12.35 9.70 8.68
C SER A 363 11.10 10.27 8.05
N ALA A 364 9.94 9.83 8.53
CA ALA A 364 8.66 10.29 8.00
C ALA A 364 8.47 11.78 8.29
N VAL A 365 7.85 12.48 7.34
CA VAL A 365 7.53 13.90 7.44
C VAL A 365 6.07 14.04 7.91
N PRO A 366 5.79 14.82 8.96
CA PRO A 366 4.41 15.08 9.35
C PRO A 366 3.63 15.79 8.24
N VAL A 367 2.38 15.38 8.06
CA VAL A 367 1.43 16.04 7.14
C VAL A 367 0.81 17.27 7.80
N ASP A 368 0.21 18.14 6.98
CA ASP A 368 -0.38 19.38 7.44
C ASP A 368 -1.69 19.12 8.21
N ALA A 369 -1.66 19.37 9.53
CA ALA A 369 -2.79 19.16 10.43
C ALA A 369 -4.05 19.97 10.08
N ARG A 370 -3.93 21.01 9.24
CA ARG A 370 -5.08 21.81 8.77
C ARG A 370 -5.97 21.01 7.81
N ILE A 371 -5.41 20.01 7.13
CA ILE A 371 -6.14 19.21 6.14
C ILE A 371 -6.37 17.77 6.60
N PHE A 372 -5.53 17.24 7.49
CA PHE A 372 -5.66 15.88 7.98
C PHE A 372 -5.09 15.75 9.40
N ASP A 373 -5.90 15.21 10.31
CA ASP A 373 -5.47 14.86 11.66
C ASP A 373 -5.55 13.33 11.83
N PRO A 374 -4.40 12.63 11.94
CA PRO A 374 -4.38 11.17 12.03
C PRO A 374 -5.07 10.66 13.31
N LYS A 375 -5.04 11.40 14.43
CA LYS A 375 -5.76 11.01 15.65
C LYS A 375 -7.27 11.01 15.42
N LYS A 376 -7.76 12.03 14.71
CA LYS A 376 -9.18 12.14 14.37
C LYS A 376 -9.60 11.03 13.40
N ALA A 377 -8.73 10.69 12.44
CA ALA A 377 -8.97 9.62 11.48
C ALA A 377 -9.09 8.22 12.12
N LEU A 378 -8.40 7.99 13.24
CA LEU A 378 -8.45 6.74 14.00
C LEU A 378 -9.61 6.66 15.02
N THR A 379 -10.25 7.79 15.32
CA THR A 379 -11.36 7.83 16.31
C THR A 379 -12.54 6.92 15.93
N PRO A 380 -13.02 6.86 14.66
CA PRO A 380 -14.11 5.98 14.26
C PRO A 380 -13.88 4.49 14.49
N ILE A 381 -12.62 4.06 14.63
CA ILE A 381 -12.23 2.66 14.81
C ILE A 381 -11.75 2.34 16.23
N ASP A 382 -11.83 3.32 17.14
CA ASP A 382 -11.38 3.27 18.54
C ASP A 382 -9.89 2.91 18.67
N GLU A 383 -9.04 3.58 17.88
CA GLU A 383 -7.58 3.37 17.88
C GLU A 383 -6.82 4.65 18.24
N GLY A 384 -5.70 4.48 18.95
CA GLY A 384 -4.84 5.58 19.37
C GLY A 384 -3.65 5.77 18.44
N PHE A 385 -3.41 7.00 17.96
CA PHE A 385 -2.19 7.29 17.20
C PHE A 385 -0.96 7.41 18.11
N ASP A 386 0.10 6.67 17.82
CA ASP A 386 1.38 6.77 18.51
C ASP A 386 2.27 7.87 17.92
N TRP A 387 2.23 9.06 18.52
CA TRP A 387 3.09 10.18 18.15
C TRP A 387 4.54 9.98 18.55
N LYS A 388 4.81 9.11 19.52
CA LYS A 388 6.16 8.78 19.93
C LYS A 388 6.81 7.97 18.83
N ALA A 389 6.14 6.95 18.29
CA ALA A 389 6.63 6.19 17.14
C ALA A 389 7.02 7.09 15.94
N LEU A 390 6.23 8.12 15.63
CA LEU A 390 6.51 9.06 14.53
C LEU A 390 7.73 9.97 14.78
N LYS A 391 8.04 10.31 16.04
CA LYS A 391 9.12 11.26 16.39
C LYS A 391 10.39 10.57 16.87
N GLU A 392 10.21 9.44 17.51
CA GLU A 392 11.19 8.65 18.24
C GLU A 392 11.01 7.20 17.78
N SER A 393 11.30 6.94 16.50
CA SER A 393 11.55 5.58 16.07
C SER A 393 12.99 5.22 16.48
N PRO A 394 13.20 4.42 17.53
CA PRO A 394 14.54 3.93 17.86
C PRO A 394 15.10 3.14 16.67
N VAL A 395 16.42 2.97 16.63
CA VAL A 395 17.02 1.97 15.74
C VAL A 395 16.44 0.62 16.19
N LEU A 396 15.81 -0.15 15.28
CA LEU A 396 15.36 -1.49 15.64
C LEU A 396 16.59 -2.29 16.11
N ASP A 397 16.45 -3.03 17.20
CA ASP A 397 17.53 -3.70 17.95
C ASP A 397 18.37 -2.80 18.89
N ASP A 398 17.77 -1.73 19.42
CA ASP A 398 18.30 -1.04 20.61
C ASP A 398 18.01 -1.89 21.86
N ASP A 399 19.07 -2.50 22.42
CA ASP A 399 19.00 -3.41 23.58
C ASP A 399 18.35 -2.76 24.82
N ASP A 400 18.49 -1.45 25.00
CA ASP A 400 17.94 -0.74 26.15
C ASP A 400 16.45 -0.46 25.94
N TYR A 401 16.05 -0.10 24.73
CA TYR A 401 14.64 0.02 24.34
C TYR A 401 13.90 -1.31 24.45
N LEU A 402 14.47 -2.41 23.94
CA LEU A 402 13.85 -3.74 24.01
C LEU A 402 13.63 -4.21 25.46
N LYS A 403 14.59 -3.93 26.36
CA LYS A 403 14.43 -4.22 27.79
C LYS A 403 13.35 -3.37 28.44
N GLN A 404 13.26 -2.10 28.07
CA GLN A 404 12.25 -1.19 28.61
C GLN A 404 10.84 -1.56 28.14
N ASP A 405 10.65 -1.78 26.84
CA ASP A 405 9.37 -2.17 26.24
C ASP A 405 8.88 -3.50 26.83
N ARG A 406 9.78 -4.49 26.98
CA ARG A 406 9.46 -5.75 27.63
C ARG A 406 9.04 -5.58 29.10
N ALA A 407 9.71 -4.70 29.83
CA ALA A 407 9.35 -4.42 31.22
C ALA A 407 7.96 -3.76 31.32
N GLU A 408 7.63 -2.85 30.41
CA GLU A 408 6.31 -2.20 30.34
C GLU A 408 5.19 -3.19 29.95
N GLU A 409 5.46 -4.13 29.03
CA GLU A 409 4.54 -5.23 28.72
C GLU A 409 4.33 -6.17 29.91
N ASP A 410 5.41 -6.61 30.57
CA ASP A 410 5.34 -7.49 31.74
C ASP A 410 4.56 -6.83 32.88
N GLU A 411 4.66 -5.51 33.04
CA GLU A 411 3.90 -4.74 34.02
C GLU A 411 2.41 -4.62 33.64
N LYS A 412 2.08 -4.43 32.35
CA LYS A 412 0.70 -4.48 31.84
C LYS A 412 0.08 -5.87 32.01
N GLU A 413 0.83 -6.94 31.75
CA GLU A 413 0.37 -8.31 31.97
C GLU A 413 0.15 -8.61 33.46
N ARG A 414 1.09 -8.18 34.32
CA ARG A 414 0.97 -8.36 35.78
C ARG A 414 -0.25 -7.62 36.32
N SER A 415 -0.44 -6.38 35.93
CA SER A 415 -1.60 -5.57 36.34
C SER A 415 -2.93 -6.12 35.81
N ALA A 416 -2.96 -6.68 34.59
CA ALA A 416 -4.13 -7.39 34.06
C ALA A 416 -4.45 -8.68 34.84
N ARG A 417 -3.42 -9.46 35.21
CA ARG A 417 -3.58 -10.67 36.05
C ARG A 417 -4.05 -10.32 37.46
N GLU A 418 -3.52 -9.26 38.05
CA GLU A 418 -3.95 -8.76 39.37
C GLU A 418 -5.41 -8.25 39.35
N TYR A 419 -5.82 -7.58 38.28
CA TYR A 419 -7.21 -7.16 38.08
C TYR A 419 -8.16 -8.35 37.98
N GLN A 420 -7.79 -9.40 37.24
CA GLN A 420 -8.57 -10.63 37.13
C GLN A 420 -8.63 -11.41 38.45
N ALA A 421 -7.55 -11.39 39.24
CA ALA A 421 -7.49 -12.08 40.52
C ALA A 421 -8.34 -11.42 41.62
N ASN A 422 -8.55 -10.09 41.57
CA ASN A 422 -9.31 -9.41 42.62
C ASN A 422 -10.13 -8.18 42.15
N PRO A 423 -11.18 -8.39 41.33
CA PRO A 423 -11.95 -7.29 40.70
C PRO A 423 -12.70 -6.37 41.68
N ARG A 424 -12.79 -6.74 42.97
CA ARG A 424 -13.48 -5.95 44.01
C ARG A 424 -12.62 -4.79 44.57
N LEU A 425 -11.28 -4.87 44.49
CA LEU A 425 -10.39 -3.82 45.00
C LEU A 425 -10.43 -2.56 44.11
N TYR A 426 -10.61 -2.72 42.80
CA TYR A 426 -10.62 -1.61 41.84
C TYR A 426 -11.98 -0.88 41.73
N LYS A 427 -13.09 -1.48 42.17
CA LYS A 427 -14.41 -0.81 42.22
C LYS A 427 -14.54 0.22 43.35
N LYS A 428 -13.63 0.28 44.32
CA LYS A 428 -13.66 1.26 45.42
C LYS A 428 -13.02 2.61 45.09
N LYS A 429 -12.33 2.75 43.95
CA LYS A 429 -11.67 4.02 43.56
C LYS A 429 -12.49 4.94 42.64
N LYS A 430 -13.74 4.61 42.35
CA LYS A 430 -14.65 5.52 41.61
C LYS A 430 -16.01 5.61 42.29
N LYS A 431 -16.18 6.66 43.12
CA LYS A 431 -17.41 7.45 43.31
C LYS A 431 -17.25 8.47 44.46
N PRO A 432 -17.90 9.64 44.36
CA PRO A 432 -18.04 10.54 43.21
C PRO A 432 -16.85 11.50 43.08
#